data_AF-A0A924E124-F1
#
_entry.id   AF-A0A924E124-F1
#
_cell.length_a   1.000
_cell.length_b   1.000
_cell.length_c   1.000
_cell.angle_alpha   90.00
_cell.angle_beta   90.00
_cell.angle_gamma   90.00
#
_symmetry.space_group_name_H-M   'P 1'
#
loop_
_entity.id
_entity.type
_entity.pdbx_description
1 polymer ?
#
loop_
_entity_poly.entity_id
_entity_poly.type
_entity_poly.pdbx_seq_one_letter_code
_entity_poly.pdbx_strand_id
1 'polypeptide(L)'
;MDRPQLEYFQAVAADHLQAGDRVILCTPEPSWVHPYIKKTSDYRILDCLEHEIIGRQGAKLSLTLTGDLHHYSRYVAPDGTRSKITAGGGGAFLHETHNLPQDIHIFDLQVLRLPLTPPSSHDLTAVSQAILFAGVLVL
;
A
#
# COMPACT_ATOMS: atom_id res chain seq x y z
N MET A 1 -1.79 -15.59 4.65
CA MET A 1 -1.13 -15.99 3.39
C MET A 1 -0.75 -17.44 3.52
N ASP A 2 -1.15 -18.26 2.55
CA ASP A 2 -0.76 -19.67 2.50
C ASP A 2 0.62 -19.84 1.84
N ARG A 3 1.15 -21.06 1.90
CA ARG A 3 2.49 -21.36 1.39
C ARG A 3 2.61 -21.17 -0.14
N PRO A 4 1.68 -21.66 -0.98
CA PRO A 4 1.76 -21.44 -2.42
C PRO A 4 1.78 -19.96 -2.83
N GLN A 5 0.99 -19.13 -2.17
CA GLN A 5 0.97 -17.69 -2.43
C GLN A 5 2.31 -17.02 -2.07
N LEU A 6 2.90 -17.41 -0.93
CA LEU A 6 4.22 -16.92 -0.53
C LEU A 6 5.31 -17.32 -1.53
N GLU A 7 5.36 -18.60 -1.91
CA GLU A 7 6.33 -19.13 -2.86
C GLU A 7 6.22 -18.42 -4.23
N TYR A 8 4.99 -18.14 -4.68
CA TYR A 8 4.75 -17.38 -5.90
C TYR A 8 5.37 -15.96 -5.83
N PHE A 9 5.10 -15.20 -4.78
CA PHE A 9 5.64 -13.84 -4.65
C PHE A 9 7.16 -13.84 -4.49
N GLN A 10 7.73 -14.82 -3.80
CA GLN A 10 9.17 -14.98 -3.69
C GLN A 10 9.81 -15.24 -5.06
N ALA A 11 9.23 -16.13 -5.87
CA ALA A 11 9.71 -16.41 -7.22
C ALA A 11 9.64 -15.16 -8.11
N VAL A 12 8.49 -14.48 -8.14
CA VAL A 12 8.31 -13.25 -8.92
C VAL A 12 9.31 -12.16 -8.50
N ALA A 13 9.52 -11.98 -7.19
CA ALA A 13 10.48 -11.01 -6.69
C ALA A 13 11.93 -11.38 -7.07
N ALA A 14 12.28 -12.66 -6.99
CA ALA A 14 13.61 -13.15 -7.39
C ALA A 14 13.88 -12.96 -8.88
N ASP A 15 12.89 -13.20 -9.73
CA ASP A 15 13.04 -13.20 -11.19
C ASP A 15 12.94 -11.79 -11.79
N HIS A 16 12.20 -10.87 -11.13
CA HIS A 16 11.85 -9.59 -11.74
C HIS A 16 12.31 -8.35 -10.97
N LEU A 17 12.56 -8.41 -9.65
CA LEU A 17 12.97 -7.23 -8.89
C LEU A 17 14.49 -7.10 -8.80
N GLN A 18 14.96 -5.88 -9.04
CA GLN A 18 16.32 -5.43 -8.86
C GLN A 18 16.41 -4.32 -7.81
N ALA A 19 17.62 -4.12 -7.29
CA ALA A 19 17.88 -3.07 -6.33
C ALA A 19 17.65 -1.69 -6.96
N GLY A 20 16.80 -0.88 -6.33
CA GLY A 20 16.44 0.46 -6.79
C GLY A 20 15.13 0.57 -7.57
N ASP A 21 14.58 -0.56 -8.04
CA ASP A 21 13.30 -0.58 -8.77
C ASP A 21 12.17 0.01 -7.95
N ARG A 22 11.17 0.59 -8.62
CA ARG A 22 10.00 1.15 -7.93
C ARG A 22 8.83 0.19 -8.03
N VAL A 23 8.30 -0.19 -6.86
CA VAL A 23 7.20 -1.16 -6.77
C VAL A 23 5.90 -0.47 -6.35
N ILE A 24 4.82 -0.83 -7.05
CA ILE A 24 3.44 -0.60 -6.64
C ILE A 24 2.86 -1.94 -6.19
N LEU A 25 2.44 -2.01 -4.92
CA LEU A 25 1.83 -3.19 -4.33
C LEU A 25 0.31 -3.04 -4.26
N CYS A 26 -0.44 -3.91 -4.90
CA CYS A 26 -1.89 -3.94 -4.79
C CYS A 26 -2.32 -5.02 -3.79
N THR A 27 -3.09 -4.64 -2.76
CA THR A 27 -3.62 -5.58 -1.76
C THR A 27 -5.15 -5.57 -1.72
N PRO A 28 -5.78 -6.71 -1.39
CA PRO A 28 -7.24 -6.79 -1.36
C PRO A 28 -7.85 -5.83 -0.35
N GLU A 29 -7.26 -5.70 0.85
CA GLU A 29 -7.78 -4.87 1.95
C GLU A 29 -6.72 -3.85 2.47
N PRO A 30 -7.14 -2.72 3.06
CA PRO A 30 -6.26 -1.76 3.73
C PRO A 30 -5.86 -2.25 5.13
N SER A 31 -5.11 -3.35 5.21
CA SER A 31 -4.75 -3.94 6.50
C SER A 31 -3.95 -3.00 7.43
N TRP A 32 -3.34 -1.94 6.88
CA TRP A 32 -2.66 -0.89 7.64
C TRP A 32 -3.59 -0.04 8.53
N VAL A 33 -4.89 0.04 8.26
CA VAL A 33 -5.84 0.74 9.14
C VAL A 33 -6.54 -0.20 10.12
N HIS A 34 -6.53 -1.52 9.88
CA HIS A 34 -7.25 -2.50 10.71
C HIS A 34 -6.94 -2.44 12.22
N PRO A 35 -5.70 -2.20 12.67
CA PRO A 35 -5.41 -2.06 14.10
C PRO A 35 -6.20 -0.93 14.77
N TYR A 36 -6.57 0.10 14.01
CA TYR A 36 -7.26 1.30 14.51
C TYR A 36 -8.78 1.16 14.42
N ILE A 37 -9.28 0.63 13.29
CA ILE A 37 -10.72 0.56 13.03
C ILE A 37 -11.37 -0.77 13.46
N LYS A 38 -10.68 -1.89 13.26
CA LYS A 38 -11.17 -3.25 13.55
C LYS A 38 -10.56 -3.81 14.85
N LYS A 39 -9.50 -3.19 15.38
CA LYS A 39 -8.70 -3.66 16.53
C LYS A 39 -8.13 -5.07 16.32
N THR A 40 -7.79 -5.40 15.07
CA THR A 40 -7.17 -6.69 14.70
C THR A 40 -5.73 -6.47 14.22
N SER A 41 -4.85 -7.47 14.40
CA SER A 41 -3.42 -7.39 14.04
C SER A 41 -3.10 -8.11 12.71
N ASP A 42 -3.98 -8.03 11.72
CA ASP A 42 -3.80 -8.69 10.42
C ASP A 42 -2.80 -7.97 9.47
N TYR A 43 -1.86 -7.23 10.06
CA TYR A 43 -0.82 -6.51 9.31
C TYR A 43 0.31 -7.44 8.83
N ARG A 44 0.43 -8.64 9.41
CA ARG A 44 1.57 -9.55 9.20
C ARG A 44 1.78 -9.98 7.74
N ILE A 45 0.69 -10.15 6.98
CA ILE A 45 0.79 -10.55 5.57
C ILE A 45 1.38 -9.40 4.75
N LEU A 46 0.84 -8.19 4.94
CA LEU A 46 1.31 -7.01 4.26
C LEU A 46 2.78 -6.76 4.60
N ASP A 47 3.14 -6.85 5.87
CA ASP A 47 4.50 -6.71 6.35
C ASP A 47 5.50 -7.67 5.67
N CYS A 48 5.11 -8.94 5.53
CA CYS A 48 5.91 -9.94 4.82
C CYS A 48 6.13 -9.56 3.34
N LEU A 49 5.10 -9.09 2.64
CA LEU A 49 5.24 -8.65 1.25
C LEU A 49 6.17 -7.42 1.14
N GLU A 50 5.96 -6.41 2.00
CA GLU A 50 6.67 -5.14 1.93
C GLU A 50 8.17 -5.27 2.29
N HIS A 51 8.50 -6.01 3.35
CA HIS A 51 9.87 -6.09 3.86
C HIS A 51 10.60 -7.37 3.42
N GLU A 52 9.97 -8.54 3.64
CA GLU A 52 10.63 -9.82 3.43
C GLU A 52 10.71 -10.22 1.95
N ILE A 53 9.78 -9.74 1.12
CA ILE A 53 9.77 -10.05 -0.32
C ILE A 53 10.34 -8.88 -1.13
N ILE A 54 9.73 -7.69 -1.04
CA ILE A 54 10.14 -6.54 -1.85
C ILE A 54 11.43 -5.91 -1.30
N GLY A 55 11.46 -5.60 0.00
CA GLY A 55 12.60 -4.95 0.65
C GLY A 55 13.90 -5.75 0.55
N ARG A 56 13.84 -7.09 0.68
CA ARG A 56 15.01 -7.98 0.54
C ARG A 56 15.69 -7.90 -0.83
N GLN A 57 14.94 -7.59 -1.89
CA GLN A 57 15.50 -7.41 -3.24
C GLN A 57 16.16 -6.04 -3.44
N GLY A 58 16.10 -5.15 -2.44
CA GLY A 58 16.57 -3.77 -2.54
C GLY A 58 15.66 -2.85 -3.35
N ALA A 59 14.45 -3.32 -3.68
CA ALA A 59 13.45 -2.52 -4.39
C ALA A 59 12.78 -1.51 -3.44
N LYS A 60 12.30 -0.41 -4.02
CA LYS A 60 11.66 0.72 -3.33
C LYS A 60 10.15 0.64 -3.48
N LEU A 61 9.48 0.16 -2.43
CA LEU A 61 8.02 0.23 -2.34
C LEU A 61 7.54 1.69 -2.26
N SER A 62 6.99 2.18 -3.36
CA SER A 62 6.56 3.58 -3.52
C SER A 62 5.08 3.77 -3.21
N LEU A 63 4.25 2.77 -3.52
CA LEU A 63 2.81 2.84 -3.33
C LEU A 63 2.23 1.47 -2.94
N THR A 64 1.38 1.45 -1.91
CA THR A 64 0.47 0.32 -1.65
C THR A 64 -0.97 0.77 -1.93
N LEU A 65 -1.73 0.05 -2.75
CA LEU A 65 -3.08 0.40 -3.21
C LEU A 65 -4.09 -0.69 -2.86
N THR A 66 -5.28 -0.28 -2.44
CA THR A 66 -6.41 -1.20 -2.17
C THR A 66 -7.76 -0.53 -2.47
N GLY A 67 -8.82 -1.33 -2.61
CA GLY A 67 -10.17 -0.88 -2.93
C GLY A 67 -11.29 -1.36 -1.98
N ASP A 68 -11.00 -2.14 -0.94
CA ASP A 68 -12.03 -2.77 -0.09
C ASP A 68 -12.95 -1.77 0.61
N LEU A 69 -12.38 -0.77 1.31
CA LEU A 69 -13.21 0.24 1.97
C LEU A 69 -13.68 1.27 0.95
N HIS A 70 -15.00 1.47 0.86
CA HIS A 70 -15.67 2.38 -0.07
C HIS A 70 -15.50 3.87 0.28
N HIS A 71 -14.26 4.30 0.47
CA HIS A 71 -13.86 5.69 0.58
C HIS A 71 -12.54 5.91 -0.16
N TYR A 72 -12.10 7.16 -0.18
CA TYR A 72 -10.75 7.52 -0.55
C TYR A 72 -9.95 7.94 0.68
N SER A 73 -8.73 7.41 0.84
CA SER A 73 -7.74 7.91 1.79
C SER A 73 -6.33 7.71 1.24
N ARG A 74 -5.41 8.63 1.56
CA ARG A 74 -4.00 8.55 1.18
C ARG A 74 -3.15 8.87 2.38
N TYR A 75 -2.37 7.91 2.84
CA TYR A 75 -1.33 8.10 3.85
C TYR A 75 -0.01 8.31 3.14
N VAL A 76 0.79 9.28 3.57
CA VAL A 76 2.07 9.64 2.94
C VAL A 76 3.17 9.64 4.00
N ALA A 77 4.32 9.06 3.66
CA ALA A 77 5.52 9.15 4.49
C ALA A 77 6.03 10.60 4.56
N PRO A 78 6.70 11.03 5.64
CA PRO A 78 7.11 12.43 5.80
C PRO A 78 8.09 12.91 4.72
N ASP A 79 8.86 11.98 4.15
CA ASP A 79 9.81 12.22 3.05
C ASP A 79 9.15 12.14 1.66
N GLY A 80 7.86 11.82 1.58
CA GLY A 80 7.10 11.67 0.34
C GLY A 80 7.46 10.42 -0.47
N THR A 81 8.32 9.53 0.03
CA THR A 81 8.83 8.41 -0.77
C THR A 81 7.87 7.24 -0.85
N ARG A 82 6.96 7.12 0.12
CA ARG A 82 5.99 6.03 0.23
C ARG A 82 4.59 6.55 0.47
N SER A 83 3.62 5.94 -0.20
CA SER A 83 2.20 6.20 0.01
C SER A 83 1.41 4.90 0.22
N LYS A 84 0.34 4.96 1.02
CA LYS A 84 -0.69 3.90 1.08
C LYS A 84 -2.04 4.53 0.73
N ILE A 85 -2.72 3.99 -0.28
CA ILE A 85 -3.97 4.51 -0.82
C ILE A 85 -5.08 3.49 -0.67
N THR A 86 -6.20 3.94 -0.13
CA THR A 86 -7.49 3.25 -0.24
C THR A 86 -8.33 4.01 -1.27
N ALA A 87 -8.81 3.32 -2.30
CA ALA A 87 -9.59 3.88 -3.40
C ALA A 87 -10.79 2.97 -3.76
N GLY A 88 -11.69 2.74 -2.80
CA GLY A 88 -12.84 1.84 -2.97
C GLY A 88 -14.13 2.48 -3.49
N GLY A 89 -14.08 3.71 -3.99
CA GLY A 89 -15.25 4.48 -4.43
C GLY A 89 -15.91 4.03 -5.75
N GLY A 90 -15.75 2.77 -6.15
CA GLY A 90 -16.11 2.27 -7.48
C GLY A 90 -17.61 2.10 -7.77
N GLY A 91 -18.51 2.41 -6.82
CA GLY A 91 -19.96 2.40 -7.04
C GLY A 91 -20.81 1.75 -5.94
N ALA A 92 -20.20 1.22 -4.88
CA ALA A 92 -20.93 0.73 -3.69
C ALA A 92 -21.17 1.85 -2.65
N PHE A 93 -21.95 1.56 -1.59
CA PHE A 93 -22.26 2.53 -0.53
C PHE A 93 -21.00 3.04 0.16
N LEU A 94 -20.91 4.35 0.40
CA LEU A 94 -19.72 4.96 0.99
C LEU A 94 -19.51 4.53 2.44
N HIS A 95 -18.26 4.20 2.76
CA HIS A 95 -17.80 4.00 4.14
C HIS A 95 -17.34 5.33 4.75
N GLU A 96 -17.63 5.53 6.02
CA GLU A 96 -17.24 6.74 6.74
C GLU A 96 -15.72 6.81 6.94
N THR A 97 -15.17 8.03 6.91
CA THR A 97 -13.73 8.30 7.10
C THR A 97 -13.38 8.87 8.46
N HIS A 98 -14.37 9.22 9.30
CA HIS A 98 -14.13 9.88 10.58
C HIS A 98 -13.42 9.01 11.63
N ASN A 99 -13.43 7.69 11.44
CA ASN A 99 -12.73 6.72 12.30
C ASN A 99 -11.30 6.41 11.82
N LEU A 100 -10.86 7.01 10.71
CA LEU A 100 -9.50 6.82 10.23
C LEU A 100 -8.50 7.53 11.16
N PRO A 101 -7.41 6.85 11.55
CA PRO A 101 -6.36 7.48 12.32
C PRO A 101 -5.67 8.57 11.49
N GLN A 102 -5.22 9.63 12.16
CA GLN A 102 -4.41 10.66 11.49
C GLN A 102 -3.03 10.13 11.10
N ASP A 103 -2.46 9.28 11.95
CA ASP A 103 -1.13 8.72 11.81
C ASP A 103 -1.22 7.18 11.90
N ILE A 104 -0.61 6.48 10.94
CA ILE A 104 -0.45 5.03 10.97
C ILE A 104 1.03 4.69 11.18
N HIS A 105 1.27 3.69 12.03
CA HIS A 105 2.59 3.14 12.24
C HIS A 105 2.78 1.94 11.31
N ILE A 106 3.80 2.03 10.46
CA ILE A 106 4.28 0.88 9.70
C ILE A 106 5.54 0.33 10.36
N PHE A 107 5.87 -0.91 10.04
CA PHE A 107 7.15 -1.51 10.44
C PHE A 107 8.32 -0.61 9.98
N ASP A 108 9.42 -0.58 10.73
CA ASP A 108 10.53 0.40 10.66
C ASP A 108 10.30 1.79 11.30
N LEU A 109 9.32 1.93 12.21
CA LEU A 109 9.03 3.17 12.97
C LEU A 109 8.65 4.38 12.08
N GLN A 110 8.42 4.17 10.78
CA GLN A 110 7.91 5.21 9.91
C GLN A 110 6.44 5.49 10.23
N VAL A 111 6.11 6.77 10.34
CA VAL A 111 4.75 7.26 10.53
C VAL A 111 4.26 7.78 9.20
N LEU A 112 3.23 7.16 8.63
CA LEU A 112 2.54 7.76 7.48
C LEU A 112 1.36 8.55 7.98
N ARG A 113 1.18 9.74 7.43
CA ARG A 113 0.14 10.68 7.84
C ARG A 113 -0.95 10.77 6.80
N LEU A 114 -2.20 10.81 7.26
CA LEU A 114 -3.36 11.21 6.47
C LEU A 114 -3.36 12.75 6.35
N PRO A 115 -3.18 13.33 5.15
CA PRO A 115 -3.23 14.78 4.97
C PRO A 115 -4.62 15.32 5.27
N LEU A 116 -4.67 16.47 5.96
CA LEU A 116 -5.93 17.17 6.26
C LEU A 116 -6.49 17.93 5.05
N THR A 117 -5.68 18.12 4.02
CA THR A 117 -6.05 18.79 2.77
C THR A 117 -5.97 17.81 1.61
N PRO A 118 -6.95 17.79 0.68
CA PRO A 118 -6.87 16.96 -0.51
C PRO A 118 -5.60 17.30 -1.32
N PRO A 119 -4.99 16.32 -2.00
CA PRO A 119 -3.78 16.55 -2.78
C PRO A 119 -4.03 17.61 -3.85
N SER A 120 -3.07 18.52 -4.04
CA SER A 120 -3.11 19.47 -5.15
C SER A 120 -3.03 18.74 -6.49
N SER A 121 -3.53 19.34 -7.58
CA SER A 121 -3.54 18.71 -8.92
C SER A 121 -2.17 18.27 -9.43
N HIS A 122 -1.08 18.90 -8.95
CA HIS A 122 0.30 18.54 -9.29
C HIS A 122 0.76 17.24 -8.61
N ASP A 123 0.13 16.88 -7.50
CA ASP A 123 0.46 15.68 -6.70
C ASP A 123 -0.17 14.41 -7.30
N LEU A 124 -1.20 14.57 -8.14
CA LEU A 124 -1.91 13.49 -8.84
C LEU A 124 -1.24 13.10 -10.16
N THR A 125 -0.43 13.98 -10.75
CA THR A 125 0.21 13.75 -12.05
C THR A 125 1.28 12.65 -11.99
N ALA A 126 1.81 12.38 -10.80
CA ALA A 126 2.78 11.30 -10.57
C ALA A 126 2.18 9.88 -10.67
N VAL A 127 0.85 9.74 -10.68
CA VAL A 127 0.15 8.43 -10.67
C VAL A 127 -0.49 8.12 -12.03
N SER A 128 -0.31 8.97 -13.04
CA SER A 128 -1.03 8.89 -14.32
C SER A 128 -0.47 7.90 -15.35
N GLN A 129 0.52 7.07 -15.02
CA GLN A 129 1.01 6.05 -15.94
C GLN A 129 1.14 4.68 -15.24
N ALA A 130 0.46 3.70 -15.84
CA ALA A 130 0.43 2.26 -15.53
C ALA A 130 -0.44 1.82 -14.33
N ILE A 131 -1.72 1.53 -14.62
CA ILE A 131 -2.55 0.61 -13.83
C ILE A 131 -2.55 -0.73 -14.58
N LEU A 132 -1.90 -1.75 -14.02
CA LEU A 132 -2.03 -3.15 -14.45
C LEU A 132 -2.42 -3.99 -13.24
N PHE A 133 -3.51 -4.74 -13.37
CA PHE A 133 -4.03 -5.65 -12.34
C PHE A 133 -3.14 -6.88 -12.20
N ALA A 134 -2.94 -7.31 -10.95
CA ALA A 134 -2.39 -8.60 -10.54
C ALA A 134 -1.10 -9.03 -11.26
N GLY A 135 -0.08 -8.18 -11.20
CA GLY A 135 1.29 -8.53 -11.52
C GLY A 135 2.18 -7.55 -10.78
N VAL A 136 3.26 -8.03 -10.16
CA VAL A 136 4.32 -7.14 -9.68
C VAL A 136 4.85 -6.42 -10.92
N LEU A 137 4.44 -5.17 -11.13
CA LEU A 137 4.94 -4.34 -12.20
C LEU A 137 6.23 -3.71 -11.70
N VAL A 138 7.32 -4.10 -12.34
CA VAL A 138 8.66 -3.52 -12.13
C VAL A 138 8.80 -2.39 -13.15
N LEU A 139 8.91 -1.15 -12.66
CA LEU A 139 9.14 0.05 -13.46
C LEU A 139 10.61 0.48 -13.38
#